data_AF-A0A6C0II85-F1
#
_entry.id   AF-A0A6C0II85-F1
#
_cell.length_a   1.000
_cell.length_b   1.000
_cell.length_c   1.000
_cell.angle_alpha   90.00
_cell.angle_beta   90.00
_cell.angle_gamma   90.00
#
_symmetry.space_group_name_H-M   'P 1'
#
loop_
_entity.id
_entity.type
_entity.pdbx_description
1 polymer ?
#
loop_
_entity_poly.entity_id
_entity_poly.type
_entity_poly.pdbx_seq_one_letter_code
_entity_poly.pdbx_strand_id
1 'polypeptide(L)'
;MAGAYLNIISFLITTVFYYLSLKPQINSSAFSDKNSQEYIDYKGNQYLYLGIYFLLVMVVQFGVNTTIITSNCGGNVSDNIGFAGFITFIPWTLIFGVTLLVLIIYPGFKSAFADVIGYFYVSTAANKIITELLVSKDLENSLGNNANTGSGPITDPNIVPNTDSGTGLSQAKTETMNVNVIEDSLENDLTPTAPELPSDYKPMFGGQSVNKKELEKAADAIIKICGNSSILINQMVPENFDDYWKILNPLKKPIYQDDSNPKTQEMKNELFELVSIRDNIGEAMWYIYTGLLLISITQMKIASRGCVNSQATMEKNYQQFLENEKQAQEAKANAKQTYTIT
;
A
#
# COMPACT_ATOMS: atom_id res chain seq x y z
N MET A 1 13.89 -28.65 -1.14
CA MET A 1 13.22 -27.69 -0.22
C MET A 1 14.12 -26.53 0.18
N ALA A 2 15.38 -26.75 0.59
CA ALA A 2 16.30 -25.67 1.01
C ALA A 2 16.48 -24.52 -0.01
N GLY A 3 16.59 -24.84 -1.31
CA GLY A 3 16.78 -23.81 -2.35
C GLY A 3 15.64 -22.79 -2.47
N ALA A 4 14.39 -23.23 -2.36
CA ALA A 4 13.25 -22.31 -2.44
C ALA A 4 13.25 -21.29 -1.30
N TYR A 5 13.61 -21.72 -0.07
CA TYR A 5 13.73 -20.83 1.07
C TYR A 5 14.83 -19.78 0.87
N LEU A 6 15.97 -20.16 0.27
CA LEU A 6 17.06 -19.21 -0.01
C LEU A 6 16.63 -18.10 -0.99
N ASN A 7 15.87 -18.44 -2.05
CA ASN A 7 15.33 -17.43 -2.96
C ASN A 7 14.37 -16.48 -2.25
N ILE A 8 13.45 -17.03 -1.45
CA ILE A 8 12.45 -16.23 -0.72
C ILE A 8 13.13 -15.29 0.26
N ILE A 9 14.02 -15.82 1.11
CA ILE A 9 14.70 -15.03 2.15
C ILE A 9 15.56 -13.94 1.50
N SER A 10 16.35 -14.27 0.48
CA SER A 10 17.18 -13.28 -0.22
C SER A 10 16.36 -12.17 -0.89
N PHE A 11 15.20 -12.52 -1.47
CA PHE A 11 14.26 -11.55 -2.04
C PHE A 11 13.64 -10.64 -0.98
N LEU A 12 13.18 -11.21 0.13
CA LEU A 12 12.56 -10.45 1.21
C LEU A 12 13.57 -9.50 1.87
N ILE A 13 14.79 -9.98 2.16
CA ILE A 13 15.87 -9.13 2.71
C ILE A 13 16.20 -7.99 1.75
N THR A 14 16.31 -8.28 0.46
CA THR A 14 16.54 -7.27 -0.59
C THR A 14 15.43 -6.22 -0.61
N THR A 15 14.17 -6.66 -0.49
CA THR A 15 13.01 -5.76 -0.49
C THR A 15 12.96 -4.92 0.77
N VAL A 16 13.22 -5.51 1.94
CA VAL A 16 13.33 -4.76 3.20
C VAL A 16 14.47 -3.73 3.13
N PHE A 17 15.63 -4.12 2.60
CA PHE A 17 16.76 -3.20 2.41
C PHE A 17 16.40 -2.00 1.52
N TYR A 18 15.62 -2.22 0.45
CA TYR A 18 15.13 -1.12 -0.38
C TYR A 18 14.31 -0.11 0.43
N TYR A 19 13.33 -0.55 1.22
CA TYR A 19 12.49 0.36 2.01
C TYR A 19 13.23 1.02 3.17
N LEU A 20 14.23 0.36 3.75
CA LEU A 20 14.99 0.90 4.90
C LEU A 20 16.13 1.84 4.50
N SER A 21 16.76 1.63 3.35
CA SER A 21 18.03 2.32 3.01
C SER A 21 18.05 3.04 1.67
N LEU A 22 17.26 2.62 0.69
CA LEU A 22 17.31 3.18 -0.67
C LEU A 22 16.14 4.12 -0.97
N LYS A 23 14.93 3.80 -0.50
CA LYS A 23 13.73 4.56 -0.84
C LYS A 23 13.79 5.93 -0.15
N PRO A 24 13.79 7.05 -0.91
CA PRO A 24 13.80 8.38 -0.33
C PRO A 24 12.48 8.66 0.40
N GLN A 25 12.54 9.45 1.47
CA GLN A 25 11.39 9.97 2.20
C GLN A 25 11.24 11.47 1.89
N ILE A 26 10.01 11.98 1.94
CA ILE A 26 9.70 13.39 1.70
C ILE A 26 8.72 13.89 2.78
N ASN A 27 8.88 15.15 3.19
CA ASN A 27 8.00 15.79 4.16
C ASN A 27 6.72 16.33 3.46
N SER A 28 5.68 16.65 4.25
CA SER A 28 4.40 17.07 3.66
C SER A 28 4.49 18.39 2.90
N SER A 29 5.32 19.34 3.37
CA SER A 29 5.49 20.66 2.75
C SER A 29 6.12 20.60 1.36
N ALA A 30 7.17 19.81 1.20
CA ALA A 30 7.85 19.61 -0.07
C ALA A 30 7.01 18.78 -1.03
N PHE A 31 6.21 17.84 -0.51
CA PHE A 31 5.28 17.08 -1.33
C PHE A 31 4.12 17.94 -1.88
N SER A 32 3.71 18.97 -1.12
CA SER A 32 2.63 19.90 -1.51
C SER A 32 3.00 20.74 -2.73
N ASP A 33 4.26 21.20 -2.82
CA ASP A 33 4.75 22.02 -3.92
C ASP A 33 5.38 21.15 -5.03
N LYS A 34 4.55 20.75 -5.99
CA LYS A 34 4.97 19.93 -7.14
C LYS A 34 5.99 20.61 -8.07
N ASN A 35 6.16 21.93 -7.97
CA ASN A 35 7.15 22.68 -8.75
C ASN A 35 8.45 22.93 -7.98
N SER A 36 8.51 22.56 -6.70
CA SER A 36 9.72 22.70 -5.90
C SER A 36 10.84 21.80 -6.42
N GLN A 37 12.08 22.28 -6.31
CA GLN A 37 13.25 21.48 -6.66
C GLN A 37 13.33 20.19 -5.81
N GLU A 38 12.91 20.25 -4.54
CA GLU A 38 12.90 19.11 -3.62
C GLU A 38 11.94 18.00 -4.10
N TYR A 39 10.75 18.36 -4.61
CA TYR A 39 9.81 17.38 -5.19
C TYR A 39 10.36 16.74 -6.46
N ILE A 40 10.96 17.54 -7.35
CA ILE A 40 11.55 17.07 -8.61
C ILE A 40 12.70 16.09 -8.31
N ASP A 41 13.58 16.44 -7.38
CA ASP A 41 14.71 15.60 -6.97
C ASP A 41 14.22 14.32 -6.28
N TYR A 42 13.19 14.41 -5.43
CA TYR A 42 12.55 13.26 -4.80
C TYR A 42 12.01 12.27 -5.83
N LYS A 43 11.21 12.72 -6.81
CA LYS A 43 10.64 11.86 -7.85
C LYS A 43 11.72 11.22 -8.73
N GLY A 44 12.71 12.00 -9.15
CA GLY A 44 13.85 11.50 -9.93
C GLY A 44 14.63 10.42 -9.19
N ASN A 45 15.01 10.70 -7.94
CA ASN A 45 15.72 9.75 -7.08
C ASN A 45 14.87 8.52 -6.79
N GLN A 46 13.56 8.67 -6.55
CA GLN A 46 12.66 7.56 -6.29
C GLN A 46 12.67 6.54 -7.45
N TYR A 47 12.55 7.00 -8.70
CA TYR A 47 12.58 6.10 -9.86
C TYR A 47 13.97 5.52 -10.12
N LEU A 48 15.03 6.29 -9.88
CA LEU A 48 16.41 5.80 -9.97
C LEU A 48 16.66 4.67 -8.95
N TYR A 49 16.32 4.87 -7.68
CA TYR A 49 16.46 3.86 -6.64
C TYR A 49 15.54 2.67 -6.88
N LEU A 50 14.36 2.86 -7.45
CA LEU A 50 13.50 1.76 -7.88
C LEU A 50 14.15 0.91 -8.99
N GLY A 51 14.80 1.56 -9.97
CA GLY A 51 15.59 0.87 -11.00
C GLY A 51 16.78 0.10 -10.43
N ILE A 52 17.50 0.70 -9.48
CA ILE A 52 18.59 0.03 -8.74
C ILE A 52 18.05 -1.17 -7.98
N TYR A 53 16.91 -1.03 -7.29
CA TYR A 53 16.26 -2.14 -6.60
C TYR A 53 15.90 -3.27 -7.55
N PHE A 54 15.30 -2.97 -8.70
CA PHE A 54 14.99 -3.97 -9.72
C PHE A 54 16.26 -4.72 -10.14
N LEU A 55 17.34 -4.01 -10.49
CA LEU A 55 18.61 -4.66 -10.86
C LEU A 55 19.20 -5.50 -9.71
N LEU A 56 19.12 -5.02 -8.47
CA LEU A 56 19.62 -5.73 -7.30
C LEU A 56 18.85 -7.04 -7.08
N VAL A 57 17.51 -7.01 -7.19
CA VAL A 57 16.68 -8.21 -7.17
C VAL A 57 17.10 -9.18 -8.26
N MET A 58 17.28 -8.72 -9.50
CA MET A 58 17.67 -9.59 -10.61
C MET A 58 19.02 -10.27 -10.38
N VAL A 59 20.02 -9.52 -9.93
CA VAL A 59 21.37 -10.04 -9.65
C VAL A 59 21.35 -11.03 -8.49
N VAL A 60 20.68 -10.69 -7.39
CA VAL A 60 20.58 -11.56 -6.21
C VAL A 60 19.85 -12.85 -6.57
N GLN A 61 18.69 -12.77 -7.22
CA GLN A 61 17.91 -13.95 -7.62
C GLN A 61 18.67 -14.82 -8.62
N PHE A 62 19.38 -14.20 -9.56
CA PHE A 62 20.21 -14.93 -10.51
C PHE A 62 21.36 -15.67 -9.81
N GLY A 63 22.05 -15.04 -8.85
CA GLY A 63 23.11 -15.67 -8.07
C GLY A 63 22.60 -16.85 -7.24
N VAL A 64 21.46 -16.68 -6.56
CA VAL A 64 20.86 -17.76 -5.76
C VAL A 64 20.35 -18.89 -6.67
N ASN A 65 19.66 -18.58 -7.75
CA ASN A 65 19.20 -19.60 -8.72
C ASN A 65 20.36 -20.38 -9.34
N THR A 66 21.46 -19.71 -9.68
CA THR A 66 22.67 -20.35 -10.20
C THR A 66 23.29 -21.30 -9.18
N THR A 67 23.32 -20.89 -7.91
CA THR A 67 23.80 -21.73 -6.81
C THR A 67 22.92 -22.97 -6.63
N ILE A 68 21.60 -22.82 -6.65
CA ILE A 68 20.64 -23.92 -6.51
C ILE A 68 20.75 -24.92 -7.67
N ILE A 69 20.86 -24.43 -8.90
CA ILE A 69 21.02 -25.30 -10.07
C ILE A 69 22.33 -26.07 -9.97
N THR A 70 23.44 -25.39 -9.64
CA THR A 70 24.75 -26.03 -9.53
C THR A 70 24.79 -27.07 -8.40
N SER A 71 24.14 -26.81 -7.26
CA SER A 71 24.06 -27.79 -6.18
C SER A 71 23.23 -29.02 -6.53
N ASN A 72 22.18 -28.85 -7.36
CA ASN A 72 21.30 -29.95 -7.75
C ASN A 72 21.88 -30.78 -8.91
N CYS A 73 22.55 -30.13 -9.86
CA CYS A 73 23.02 -30.76 -11.10
C CYS A 73 24.53 -31.07 -11.11
N GLY A 74 25.29 -30.55 -10.16
CA GLY A 74 26.74 -30.65 -10.16
C GLY A 74 27.40 -29.81 -11.26
N GLY A 75 28.71 -29.98 -11.40
CA GLY A 75 29.52 -29.20 -12.35
C GLY A 75 29.93 -27.82 -11.83
N ASN A 76 30.46 -26.99 -12.73
CA ASN A 76 30.86 -25.63 -12.39
C ASN A 76 29.72 -24.64 -12.66
N VAL A 77 29.80 -23.47 -12.01
CA VAL A 77 28.84 -22.36 -12.21
C VAL A 77 28.74 -21.96 -13.68
N SER A 78 29.86 -21.96 -14.42
CA SER A 78 29.92 -21.62 -15.85
C SER A 78 29.05 -22.48 -16.75
N ASP A 79 28.84 -23.74 -16.39
CA ASP A 79 28.11 -24.70 -17.22
C ASP A 79 26.59 -24.47 -17.08
N ASN A 80 26.17 -23.99 -15.91
CA ASN A 80 24.77 -23.80 -15.53
C ASN A 80 24.28 -22.35 -15.65
N ILE A 81 25.20 -21.38 -15.83
CA ILE A 81 24.93 -19.95 -15.79
C ILE A 81 23.96 -19.47 -16.87
N GLY A 82 24.09 -19.98 -18.10
CA GLY A 82 23.25 -19.54 -19.21
C GLY A 82 21.78 -19.91 -19.02
N PHE A 83 21.54 -21.13 -18.52
CA PHE A 83 20.18 -21.56 -18.19
C PHE A 83 19.63 -20.81 -16.98
N ALA A 84 20.41 -20.69 -15.90
CA ALA A 84 20.01 -19.93 -14.72
C ALA A 84 19.61 -18.49 -15.10
N GLY A 85 20.32 -17.90 -16.05
CA GLY A 85 20.02 -16.58 -16.59
C GLY A 85 18.68 -16.57 -17.32
N PHE A 86 18.46 -17.51 -18.24
CA PHE A 86 17.21 -17.58 -19.00
C PHE A 86 15.97 -17.69 -18.10
N ILE A 87 16.00 -18.56 -17.09
CA ILE A 87 14.84 -18.75 -16.19
C ILE A 87 14.69 -17.67 -15.14
N THR A 88 15.71 -16.85 -14.92
CA THR A 88 15.63 -15.72 -13.97
C THR A 88 15.25 -14.47 -14.74
N PHE A 89 16.06 -14.05 -15.71
CA PHE A 89 15.91 -12.76 -16.38
C PHE A 89 14.57 -12.63 -17.12
N ILE A 90 14.16 -13.64 -17.88
CA ILE A 90 12.95 -13.53 -18.69
C ILE A 90 11.69 -13.38 -17.85
N PRO A 91 11.33 -14.32 -16.95
CA PRO A 91 10.09 -14.19 -16.20
C PRO A 91 10.14 -13.03 -15.21
N TRP A 92 11.29 -12.73 -14.60
CA TRP A 92 11.38 -11.58 -13.71
C TRP A 92 11.24 -10.25 -14.44
N THR A 93 11.91 -10.05 -15.58
CA THR A 93 11.73 -8.82 -16.37
C THR A 93 10.29 -8.69 -16.89
N LEU A 94 9.69 -9.77 -17.40
CA LEU A 94 8.35 -9.72 -17.99
C LEU A 94 7.22 -9.62 -16.97
N ILE A 95 7.34 -10.22 -15.79
CA ILE A 95 6.28 -10.22 -14.79
C ILE A 95 6.57 -9.17 -13.73
N PHE A 96 7.72 -9.25 -13.04
CA PHE A 96 8.04 -8.29 -11.99
C PHE A 96 8.23 -6.88 -12.56
N GLY A 97 8.99 -6.76 -13.66
CA GLY A 97 9.19 -5.47 -14.33
C GLY A 97 7.89 -4.83 -14.81
N VAL A 98 6.96 -5.62 -15.35
CA VAL A 98 5.63 -5.11 -15.73
C VAL A 98 4.81 -4.71 -14.50
N THR A 99 4.84 -5.48 -13.41
CA THR A 99 4.19 -5.07 -12.15
C THR A 99 4.74 -3.73 -11.66
N LEU A 100 6.06 -3.52 -11.67
CA LEU A 100 6.66 -2.23 -11.31
C LEU A 100 6.12 -1.10 -12.20
N LEU A 101 6.08 -1.34 -13.52
CA LEU A 101 5.59 -0.36 -14.49
C LEU A 101 4.10 -0.04 -14.29
N VAL A 102 3.27 -1.04 -13.99
CA VAL A 102 1.85 -0.84 -13.68
C VAL A 102 1.68 0.01 -12.42
N LEU A 103 2.46 -0.22 -11.36
CA LEU A 103 2.39 0.60 -10.15
C LEU A 103 2.87 2.04 -10.35
N ILE A 104 3.76 2.29 -11.34
CA ILE A 104 4.19 3.64 -11.71
C ILE A 104 3.09 4.37 -12.48
N ILE A 105 2.48 3.71 -13.47
CA ILE A 105 1.46 4.31 -14.35
C ILE A 105 0.13 4.48 -13.61
N TYR A 106 -0.23 3.50 -12.78
CA TYR A 106 -1.49 3.43 -12.04
C TYR A 106 -1.22 3.36 -10.54
N PRO A 107 -0.90 4.49 -9.87
CA PRO A 107 -0.63 4.51 -8.43
C PRO A 107 -1.82 4.00 -7.60
N GLY A 108 -3.05 4.18 -8.09
CA GLY A 108 -4.26 3.63 -7.46
C GLY A 108 -4.26 2.12 -7.31
N PHE A 109 -3.45 1.38 -8.08
CA PHE A 109 -3.37 -0.09 -7.94
C PHE A 109 -2.78 -0.52 -6.58
N LYS A 110 -2.00 0.35 -5.93
CA LYS A 110 -1.47 0.10 -4.57
C LYS A 110 -2.59 0.03 -3.52
N SER A 111 -3.73 0.69 -3.76
CA SER A 111 -4.84 0.76 -2.79
C SER A 111 -5.41 -0.61 -2.45
N ALA A 112 -5.38 -1.55 -3.39
CA ALA A 112 -5.87 -2.92 -3.20
C ALA A 112 -5.29 -3.60 -1.95
N PHE A 113 -4.02 -3.34 -1.64
CA PHE A 113 -3.37 -3.82 -0.42
C PHE A 113 -3.22 -2.72 0.64
N ALA A 114 -3.05 -1.45 0.25
CA ALA A 114 -2.91 -0.36 1.21
C ALA A 114 -4.16 -0.18 2.09
N ASP A 115 -5.36 -0.38 1.53
CA ASP A 115 -6.61 -0.14 2.26
C ASP A 115 -6.97 -1.27 3.22
N VAL A 116 -6.39 -2.45 3.03
CA VAL A 116 -6.59 -3.62 3.89
C VAL A 116 -5.40 -3.80 4.83
N ILE A 117 -4.23 -4.09 4.27
CA ILE A 117 -3.03 -4.45 5.04
C ILE A 117 -2.34 -3.19 5.55
N GLY A 118 -2.17 -2.19 4.69
CA GLY A 118 -1.59 -0.91 5.08
C GLY A 118 -2.41 -0.24 6.19
N TYR A 119 -3.73 -0.20 6.00
CA TYR A 119 -4.67 0.35 6.98
C TYR A 119 -4.53 -0.36 8.32
N PHE A 120 -4.56 -1.69 8.33
CA PHE A 120 -4.40 -2.46 9.56
C PHE A 120 -3.13 -2.07 10.31
N TYR A 121 -2.02 -1.88 9.59
CA TYR A 121 -0.74 -1.47 10.18
C TYR A 121 -0.78 -0.05 10.78
N VAL A 122 -1.35 0.93 10.08
CA VAL A 122 -1.31 2.36 10.50
C VAL A 122 -2.51 2.81 11.34
N SER A 123 -3.59 2.01 11.40
CA SER A 123 -4.90 2.40 11.95
C SER A 123 -4.83 2.95 13.37
N THR A 124 -4.09 2.30 14.27
CA THR A 124 -3.95 2.73 15.67
C THR A 124 -3.30 4.11 15.78
N ALA A 125 -2.18 4.32 15.10
CA ALA A 125 -1.46 5.59 15.13
C ALA A 125 -2.29 6.70 14.46
N ALA A 126 -2.85 6.43 13.29
CA ALA A 126 -3.65 7.39 12.55
C ALA A 126 -4.92 7.79 13.29
N ASN A 127 -5.59 6.84 13.98
CA ASN A 127 -6.76 7.16 14.78
C ASN A 127 -6.43 8.08 15.97
N LYS A 128 -5.24 7.90 16.58
CA LYS A 128 -4.77 8.80 17.65
C LYS A 128 -4.59 10.22 17.11
N ILE A 129 -3.95 10.39 15.95
CA ILE A 129 -3.74 11.70 15.32
C ILE A 129 -5.07 12.33 14.92
N ILE A 130 -5.97 11.59 14.27
CA ILE A 130 -7.28 12.11 13.84
C ILE A 130 -8.14 12.53 15.02
N THR A 131 -8.17 11.72 16.10
CA THR A 131 -8.94 12.07 17.31
C THR A 131 -8.36 13.29 18.02
N GLU A 132 -7.04 13.47 17.99
CA GLU A 132 -6.39 14.64 18.56
C GLU A 132 -6.59 15.89 17.68
N LEU A 133 -6.61 15.72 16.36
CA LEU A 133 -6.75 16.78 15.37
C LEU A 133 -8.18 17.33 15.30
N LEU A 134 -9.17 16.44 15.27
CA LEU A 134 -10.57 16.80 15.07
C LEU A 134 -11.24 17.20 16.38
N VAL A 135 -12.19 18.12 16.28
CA VAL A 135 -13.11 18.36 17.38
C VAL A 135 -13.95 17.09 17.55
N SER A 136 -13.99 16.51 18.75
CA SER A 136 -14.78 15.32 19.00
C SER A 136 -16.25 15.59 18.63
N LYS A 137 -16.96 14.53 18.25
CA LYS A 137 -18.40 14.50 17.97
C LYS A 137 -19.31 15.12 19.06
N ASP A 138 -18.75 15.55 20.19
CA ASP A 138 -19.47 16.25 21.26
C ASP A 138 -19.95 17.67 20.86
N LEU A 139 -19.62 18.16 19.66
CA LEU A 139 -20.19 19.41 19.13
C LEU A 139 -21.68 19.32 18.78
N GLU A 140 -22.26 18.11 18.75
CA GLU A 140 -23.72 17.94 18.68
C GLU A 140 -24.41 18.52 19.93
N ASN A 141 -23.70 18.57 21.07
CA ASN A 141 -24.20 19.15 22.33
C ASN A 141 -24.01 20.68 22.44
N SER A 142 -23.18 21.31 21.60
CA SER A 142 -22.90 22.75 21.67
C SER A 142 -23.48 23.57 20.50
N LEU A 143 -23.87 22.91 19.40
CA LEU A 143 -24.68 23.53 18.34
C LEU A 143 -26.19 23.43 18.60
N GLY A 144 -26.66 22.43 19.35
CA GLY A 144 -28.07 22.31 19.77
C GLY A 144 -28.51 23.33 20.83
N ASN A 145 -27.55 23.96 21.54
CA ASN A 145 -27.84 24.87 22.66
C ASN A 145 -27.73 26.37 22.31
N ASN A 146 -27.33 26.72 21.08
CA ASN A 146 -27.25 28.13 20.63
C ASN A 146 -28.40 28.54 19.69
N ALA A 147 -29.52 27.80 19.72
CA ALA A 147 -30.76 28.17 19.04
C ALA A 147 -31.79 28.86 19.97
N ASN A 148 -31.40 29.29 21.17
CA ASN A 148 -32.31 29.95 22.12
C ASN A 148 -31.68 31.14 22.84
N THR A 149 -31.31 32.18 22.09
CA THR A 149 -31.14 33.53 22.62
C THR A 149 -31.79 34.52 21.69
N GLY A 150 -33.09 34.74 21.89
CA GLY A 150 -33.79 35.86 21.26
C GLY A 150 -35.27 35.64 21.03
N SER A 151 -36.07 35.66 22.11
CA SER A 151 -37.40 36.30 22.17
C SER A 151 -37.95 36.11 23.59
N GLY A 152 -38.33 37.21 24.24
CA GLY A 152 -38.83 37.24 25.61
C GLY A 152 -40.16 36.50 25.82
N PRO A 153 -40.58 36.34 27.09
CA PRO A 153 -41.73 35.51 27.43
C PRO A 153 -43.04 36.17 27.02
N ILE A 154 -43.83 35.49 26.18
CA ILE A 154 -45.27 35.73 26.08
C ILE A 154 -45.97 34.67 26.92
N THR A 155 -46.69 35.15 27.93
CA THR A 155 -47.61 34.42 28.78
C THR A 155 -48.87 34.01 28.01
N ASP A 156 -49.27 32.75 28.08
CA ASP A 156 -50.67 32.33 27.97
C ASP A 156 -50.92 31.17 28.95
N PRO A 157 -51.83 31.31 29.93
CA PRO A 157 -52.11 30.31 30.94
C PRO A 157 -53.25 29.41 30.45
N ASN A 158 -52.94 28.22 29.96
CA ASN A 158 -53.85 27.06 30.00
C ASN A 158 -53.14 25.85 29.39
N ILE A 159 -52.82 24.85 30.23
CA ILE A 159 -53.06 23.41 30.00
C ILE A 159 -52.52 22.64 31.22
N VAL A 160 -53.40 21.82 31.77
CA VAL A 160 -53.27 20.99 32.98
C VAL A 160 -52.27 19.84 32.75
N PRO A 161 -51.50 19.40 33.76
CA PRO A 161 -50.55 18.30 33.62
C PRO A 161 -51.27 16.95 33.65
N ASN A 162 -50.82 16.01 32.82
CA ASN A 162 -51.08 14.60 33.10
C ASN A 162 -49.77 13.82 33.17
N THR A 163 -49.56 13.28 34.35
CA THR A 163 -48.64 12.21 34.72
C THR A 163 -48.90 10.97 33.86
N ASP A 164 -47.85 10.30 33.40
CA ASP A 164 -47.73 8.86 33.63
C ASP A 164 -46.33 8.34 33.32
N SER A 165 -45.78 7.70 34.35
CA SER A 165 -44.67 6.76 34.34
C SER A 165 -45.04 5.50 33.54
N GLY A 166 -44.12 5.00 32.70
CA GLY A 166 -44.34 3.75 31.99
C GLY A 166 -43.09 3.21 31.31
N THR A 167 -42.41 2.31 32.01
CA THR A 167 -41.41 1.35 31.54
C THR A 167 -41.84 0.59 30.29
N GLY A 168 -40.91 0.28 29.37
CA GLY A 168 -41.20 -0.62 28.25
C GLY A 168 -40.06 -0.82 27.28
N LEU A 169 -39.17 -1.76 27.60
CA LEU A 169 -38.22 -2.37 26.69
C LEU A 169 -38.96 -3.32 25.72
N SER A 170 -38.90 -3.11 24.39
CA SER A 170 -38.99 -4.21 23.42
C SER A 170 -38.65 -3.78 21.98
N GLN A 171 -37.62 -4.43 21.43
CA GLN A 171 -37.51 -5.03 20.10
C GLN A 171 -38.12 -4.33 18.87
N ALA A 172 -37.26 -4.03 17.88
CA ALA A 172 -37.60 -3.93 16.46
C ALA A 172 -36.45 -4.60 15.68
N LYS A 173 -36.61 -5.82 15.17
CA LYS A 173 -37.25 -6.23 13.90
C LYS A 173 -36.48 -5.74 12.68
N THR A 174 -35.66 -6.66 12.15
CA THR A 174 -35.01 -6.62 10.84
C THR A 174 -36.06 -6.67 9.74
N GLU A 175 -36.09 -5.68 8.85
CA GLU A 175 -36.72 -5.75 7.54
C GLU A 175 -35.75 -5.17 6.50
N THR A 176 -35.07 -6.04 5.76
CA THR A 176 -34.31 -5.69 4.56
C THR A 176 -35.25 -5.70 3.37
N MET A 177 -35.42 -4.53 2.73
CA MET A 177 -36.17 -4.36 1.49
C MET A 177 -35.25 -4.59 0.28
N ASN A 178 -35.75 -5.39 -0.65
CA ASN A 178 -35.15 -5.78 -1.93
C ASN A 178 -34.83 -4.57 -2.82
N VAL A 179 -33.65 -4.59 -3.44
CA VAL A 179 -33.28 -3.73 -4.57
C VAL A 179 -33.26 -4.60 -5.83
N ASN A 180 -34.03 -4.22 -6.85
CA ASN A 180 -33.81 -4.69 -8.22
C ASN A 180 -34.40 -3.70 -9.24
N VAL A 181 -33.67 -3.58 -10.35
CA VAL A 181 -33.98 -2.96 -11.66
C VAL A 181 -33.95 -1.42 -11.64
N ILE A 182 -33.20 -0.70 -12.49
CA ILE A 182 -33.08 -0.77 -13.95
C ILE A 182 -31.68 -0.30 -14.43
N GLU A 183 -30.96 -1.16 -15.16
CA GLU A 183 -30.09 -0.77 -16.28
C GLU A 183 -30.99 -0.64 -17.52
N ASP A 184 -30.81 0.39 -18.34
CA ASP A 184 -30.42 0.26 -19.76
C ASP A 184 -30.43 1.62 -20.49
N SER A 185 -29.60 1.71 -21.53
CA SER A 185 -29.66 2.58 -22.71
C SER A 185 -29.03 3.99 -22.64
N LEU A 186 -27.78 4.12 -23.13
CA LEU A 186 -27.48 4.60 -24.50
C LEU A 186 -25.99 4.91 -24.69
N GLU A 187 -25.32 4.05 -25.48
CA GLU A 187 -24.13 4.42 -26.27
C GLU A 187 -24.54 5.31 -27.45
N ASN A 188 -23.79 6.39 -27.71
CA ASN A 188 -23.09 6.66 -28.98
C ASN A 188 -22.78 8.15 -29.21
N ASP A 189 -21.56 8.35 -29.73
CA ASP A 189 -21.17 9.33 -30.76
C ASP A 189 -20.63 10.72 -30.36
N LEU A 190 -19.58 11.07 -31.10
CA LEU A 190 -19.04 12.39 -31.44
C LEU A 190 -18.15 13.14 -30.44
N THR A 191 -16.87 13.22 -30.85
CA THR A 191 -15.96 14.35 -30.59
C THR A 191 -16.66 15.71 -30.66
N PRO A 192 -16.32 16.68 -29.79
CA PRO A 192 -16.61 18.08 -30.07
C PRO A 192 -15.33 18.89 -30.22
N THR A 193 -15.10 19.34 -31.46
CA THR A 193 -14.50 20.64 -31.75
C THR A 193 -15.10 21.71 -30.83
N ALA A 194 -14.24 22.52 -30.21
CA ALA A 194 -14.64 23.60 -29.31
C ALA A 194 -15.55 24.62 -30.04
N PRO A 195 -16.78 24.86 -29.55
CA PRO A 195 -17.63 25.93 -30.06
C PRO A 195 -17.06 27.30 -29.65
N GLU A 196 -17.01 28.25 -30.58
CA GLU A 196 -16.74 29.66 -30.24
C GLU A 196 -17.81 30.19 -29.29
N LEU A 197 -17.35 30.88 -28.24
CA LEU A 197 -18.20 31.45 -27.19
C LEU A 197 -19.11 32.57 -27.74
N PRO A 198 -20.42 32.53 -27.48
CA PRO A 198 -21.31 33.65 -27.75
C PRO A 198 -20.87 34.90 -26.99
N SER A 199 -20.99 36.09 -27.60
CA SER A 199 -20.52 37.38 -27.04
C SER A 199 -21.25 37.86 -25.77
N ASP A 200 -22.04 36.99 -25.14
CA ASP A 200 -22.86 37.27 -23.97
C ASP A 200 -22.61 36.25 -22.83
N TYR A 201 -21.47 35.53 -22.88
CA TYR A 201 -21.07 34.61 -21.82
C TYR A 201 -20.71 35.39 -20.54
N LYS A 202 -21.60 35.30 -19.55
CA LYS A 202 -21.36 35.77 -18.18
C LYS A 202 -20.66 34.65 -17.37
N PRO A 203 -19.53 34.94 -16.70
CA PRO A 203 -18.78 33.92 -15.94
C PRO A 203 -19.63 33.34 -14.81
N MET A 204 -19.62 32.00 -14.69
CA MET A 204 -20.45 31.24 -13.75
C MET A 204 -19.94 31.25 -12.29
N PHE A 205 -18.91 32.05 -11.98
CA PHE A 205 -18.50 32.33 -10.61
C PHE A 205 -18.51 33.84 -10.34
N GLY A 206 -19.64 34.46 -10.66
CA GLY A 206 -20.03 35.75 -10.11
C GLY A 206 -20.95 35.56 -8.91
N GLY A 207 -20.41 35.73 -7.70
CA GLY A 207 -21.13 35.94 -6.44
C GLY A 207 -22.52 35.34 -6.31
N GLN A 208 -22.62 34.05 -5.98
CA GLN A 208 -23.85 33.46 -5.42
C GLN A 208 -23.55 32.89 -4.05
N SER A 209 -24.38 33.27 -3.08
CA SER A 209 -24.37 32.77 -1.71
C SER A 209 -24.29 31.26 -1.73
N VAL A 210 -23.23 30.71 -1.15
CA VAL A 210 -23.12 29.27 -0.96
C VAL A 210 -24.41 28.80 -0.29
N ASN A 211 -25.11 27.86 -0.91
CA ASN A 211 -26.38 27.37 -0.38
C ASN A 211 -26.07 26.72 0.95
N LYS A 212 -26.42 27.40 2.05
CA LYS A 212 -26.08 27.01 3.42
C LYS A 212 -26.47 25.55 3.69
N LYS A 213 -27.56 25.07 3.09
CA LYS A 213 -28.00 23.66 3.17
C LYS A 213 -27.11 22.66 2.43
N GLU A 214 -26.50 23.04 1.31
CA GLU A 214 -25.55 22.18 0.58
C GLU A 214 -24.21 22.12 1.32
N LEU A 215 -23.76 23.26 1.88
CA LEU A 215 -22.61 23.33 2.78
C LEU A 215 -22.82 22.52 4.06
N GLU A 216 -24.01 22.64 4.67
CA GLU A 216 -24.40 21.87 5.87
C GLU A 216 -24.46 20.38 5.55
N LYS A 217 -25.06 19.98 4.43
CA LYS A 217 -25.05 18.56 4.01
C LYS A 217 -23.66 18.02 3.71
N ALA A 218 -22.80 18.82 3.08
CA ALA A 218 -21.41 18.46 2.85
C ALA A 218 -20.66 18.34 4.18
N ALA A 219 -20.87 19.28 5.11
CA ALA A 219 -20.30 19.23 6.44
C ALA A 219 -20.80 18.02 7.25
N ASP A 220 -22.10 17.72 7.20
CA ASP A 220 -22.70 16.54 7.85
C ASP A 220 -22.16 15.23 7.25
N ALA A 221 -21.99 15.19 5.93
CA ALA A 221 -21.37 14.05 5.25
C ALA A 221 -19.90 13.90 5.67
N ILE A 222 -19.13 14.98 5.75
CA ILE A 222 -17.74 14.96 6.20
C ILE A 222 -17.67 14.59 7.69
N ILE A 223 -18.57 15.07 8.56
CA ILE A 223 -18.65 14.70 9.98
C ILE A 223 -19.01 13.21 10.11
N LYS A 224 -19.91 12.70 9.27
CA LYS A 224 -20.27 11.27 9.25
C LYS A 224 -19.09 10.41 8.77
N ILE A 225 -18.33 10.87 7.77
CA ILE A 225 -17.10 10.22 7.28
C ILE A 225 -15.98 10.29 8.32
N CYS A 226 -15.72 11.45 8.91
CA CYS A 226 -14.74 11.67 9.99
C CYS A 226 -15.12 10.95 11.28
N GLY A 227 -16.42 10.74 11.47
CA GLY A 227 -16.98 9.93 12.53
C GLY A 227 -16.63 8.45 12.43
N ASN A 228 -16.08 8.02 11.30
CA ASN A 228 -15.45 6.73 11.08
C ASN A 228 -14.02 6.96 10.54
N SER A 229 -13.07 7.20 11.45
CA SER A 229 -11.64 7.40 11.14
C SER A 229 -11.09 6.41 10.11
N SER A 230 -11.61 5.17 10.11
CA SER A 230 -11.24 4.11 9.16
C SER A 230 -11.46 4.49 7.69
N ILE A 231 -12.60 5.12 7.39
CA ILE A 231 -12.96 5.53 6.02
C ILE A 231 -12.05 6.67 5.58
N LEU A 232 -11.80 7.64 6.49
CA LEU A 232 -10.95 8.79 6.21
C LEU A 232 -9.52 8.37 5.87
N ILE A 233 -8.92 7.47 6.66
CA ILE A 233 -7.53 7.01 6.47
C ILE A 233 -7.35 6.30 5.13
N ASN A 234 -8.31 5.47 4.70
CA ASN A 234 -8.20 4.72 3.45
C ASN A 234 -8.33 5.59 2.20
N GLN A 235 -9.06 6.69 2.27
CA GLN A 235 -9.27 7.58 1.13
C GLN A 235 -8.13 8.58 0.90
N MET A 236 -7.30 8.84 1.92
CA MET A 236 -6.14 9.71 1.80
C MET A 236 -4.98 8.96 1.16
N VAL A 237 -4.39 9.48 0.09
CA VAL A 237 -3.11 9.03 -0.48
C VAL A 237 -2.16 10.23 -0.51
N PRO A 238 -0.84 10.03 -0.61
CA PRO A 238 0.11 11.15 -0.65
C PRO A 238 -0.32 12.22 -1.68
N GLU A 239 -0.72 11.80 -2.88
CA GLU A 239 -1.08 12.65 -4.02
C GLU A 239 -2.28 13.59 -3.78
N ASN A 240 -3.23 13.20 -2.93
CA ASN A 240 -4.45 13.97 -2.64
C ASN A 240 -4.46 14.53 -1.20
N PHE A 241 -3.38 14.33 -0.44
CA PHE A 241 -3.34 14.60 0.98
C PHE A 241 -3.70 16.05 1.33
N ASP A 242 -3.18 17.03 0.58
CA ASP A 242 -3.46 18.45 0.85
C ASP A 242 -4.92 18.83 0.62
N ASP A 243 -5.60 18.18 -0.31
CA ASP A 243 -7.02 18.44 -0.56
C ASP A 243 -7.85 17.94 0.61
N TYR A 244 -7.53 16.74 1.13
CA TYR A 244 -8.12 16.24 2.37
C TYR A 244 -7.77 17.11 3.57
N TRP A 245 -6.52 17.59 3.68
CA TRP A 245 -6.10 18.49 4.76
C TRP A 245 -6.91 19.79 4.80
N LYS A 246 -7.24 20.35 3.64
CA LYS A 246 -8.10 21.53 3.49
C LYS A 246 -9.57 21.23 3.83
N ILE A 247 -10.08 20.08 3.39
CA ILE A 247 -11.45 19.62 3.71
C ILE A 247 -11.62 19.40 5.22
N LEU A 248 -10.59 18.90 5.90
CA LEU A 248 -10.60 18.70 7.34
C LEU A 248 -10.50 20.02 8.11
N ASN A 249 -9.99 21.10 7.51
CA ASN A 249 -9.74 22.37 8.20
C ASN A 249 -10.90 22.89 9.06
N PRO A 250 -12.16 22.97 8.58
CA PRO A 250 -13.29 23.39 9.42
C PRO A 250 -13.61 22.44 10.59
N LEU A 251 -13.14 21.20 10.55
CA LEU A 251 -13.39 20.17 11.57
C LEU A 251 -12.22 20.00 12.55
N LYS A 252 -11.06 20.58 12.25
CA LYS A 252 -9.91 20.60 13.17
C LYS A 252 -10.23 21.44 14.40
N LYS A 253 -9.64 21.09 15.54
CA LYS A 253 -9.68 21.95 16.73
C LYS A 253 -9.10 23.34 16.38
N PRO A 254 -9.58 24.45 16.98
CA PRO A 254 -9.15 25.80 16.63
C PRO A 254 -7.63 26.02 16.66
N ILE A 255 -6.93 25.32 17.54
CA ILE A 255 -5.47 25.37 17.66
C ILE A 255 -4.72 24.81 16.45
N TYR A 256 -5.38 23.99 15.63
CA TYR A 256 -4.83 23.30 14.45
C TYR A 256 -5.40 23.83 13.12
N GLN A 257 -6.19 24.91 13.12
CA GLN A 257 -6.77 25.50 11.90
C GLN A 257 -5.83 26.46 11.18
N ASP A 258 -4.82 26.97 11.90
CA ASP A 258 -3.76 27.81 11.33
C ASP A 258 -2.58 26.92 10.91
N ASP A 259 -2.40 26.76 9.60
CA ASP A 259 -1.27 26.03 9.03
C ASP A 259 0.07 26.72 9.31
N SER A 260 0.10 27.99 9.72
CA SER A 260 1.35 28.68 10.10
C SER A 260 1.85 28.26 11.47
N ASN A 261 1.00 27.64 12.30
CA ASN A 261 1.35 27.21 13.63
C ASN A 261 2.26 25.96 13.58
N PRO A 262 3.42 25.97 14.27
CA PRO A 262 4.32 24.81 14.34
C PRO A 262 3.63 23.50 14.75
N LYS A 263 2.66 23.55 15.67
CA LYS A 263 1.91 22.36 16.12
C LYS A 263 1.01 21.79 15.03
N THR A 264 0.43 22.64 14.19
CA THR A 264 -0.38 22.21 13.04
C THR A 264 0.49 21.51 12.02
N GLN A 265 1.69 22.04 11.76
CA GLN A 265 2.64 21.45 10.82
C GLN A 265 3.19 20.11 11.31
N GLU A 266 3.44 19.98 12.61
CA GLU A 266 3.81 18.70 13.24
C GLU A 266 2.72 17.65 13.02
N MET A 267 1.47 17.96 13.37
CA MET A 267 0.33 17.07 13.15
C MET A 267 0.10 16.73 11.68
N LYS A 268 0.28 17.71 10.77
CA LYS A 268 0.18 17.49 9.32
C LYS A 268 1.24 16.50 8.85
N ASN A 269 2.49 16.69 9.27
CA ASN A 269 3.62 15.83 8.91
C ASN A 269 3.44 14.41 9.46
N GLU A 270 3.04 14.26 10.72
CA GLU A 270 2.78 12.93 11.32
C GLU A 270 1.67 12.19 10.58
N LEU A 271 0.57 12.89 10.24
CA LEU A 271 -0.52 12.27 9.49
C LEU A 271 -0.08 11.89 8.06
N PHE A 272 0.69 12.77 7.39
CA PHE A 272 1.23 12.51 6.06
C PHE A 272 2.18 11.31 6.05
N GLU A 273 3.05 11.20 7.05
CA GLU A 273 3.96 10.05 7.20
C GLU A 273 3.18 8.73 7.33
N LEU A 274 2.12 8.71 8.14
CA LEU A 274 1.26 7.54 8.28
C LEU A 274 0.54 7.17 6.97
N VAL A 275 0.08 8.18 6.21
CA VAL A 275 -0.52 7.97 4.89
C VAL A 275 0.51 7.41 3.90
N SER A 276 1.75 7.93 3.93
CA SER A 276 2.86 7.45 3.11
C SER A 276 3.26 6.00 3.47
N ILE A 277 3.36 5.67 4.76
CA ILE A 277 3.63 4.30 5.23
C ILE A 277 2.53 3.34 4.75
N ARG A 278 1.26 3.75 4.81
CA ARG A 278 0.14 2.94 4.30
C ARG A 278 0.33 2.59 2.82
N ASP A 279 0.61 3.59 1.98
CA ASP A 279 0.83 3.41 0.54
C ASP A 279 2.06 2.53 0.27
N ASN A 280 3.16 2.77 1.00
CA ASN A 280 4.39 1.99 0.90
C ASN A 280 4.17 0.51 1.25
N ILE A 281 3.31 0.20 2.22
CA ILE A 281 2.93 -1.19 2.52
C ILE A 281 2.14 -1.79 1.35
N GLY A 282 1.21 -1.06 0.76
CA GLY A 282 0.46 -1.53 -0.41
C GLY A 282 1.38 -1.86 -1.59
N GLU A 283 2.36 -1.00 -1.85
CA GLU A 283 3.42 -1.23 -2.85
C GLU A 283 4.29 -2.44 -2.50
N ALA A 284 4.74 -2.55 -1.25
CA ALA A 284 5.57 -3.66 -0.79
C ALA A 284 4.85 -5.01 -0.92
N MET A 285 3.54 -5.05 -0.63
CA MET A 285 2.73 -6.26 -0.80
C MET A 285 2.65 -6.69 -2.27
N TRP A 286 2.50 -5.75 -3.21
CA TRP A 286 2.57 -6.07 -4.64
C TRP A 286 3.91 -6.69 -5.03
N TYR A 287 5.02 -6.15 -4.51
CA TYR A 287 6.35 -6.71 -4.75
C TYR A 287 6.48 -8.11 -4.15
N ILE A 288 6.04 -8.29 -2.90
CA ILE A 288 6.11 -9.56 -2.19
C ILE A 288 5.31 -10.64 -2.92
N TYR A 289 4.04 -10.39 -3.25
CA TYR A 289 3.19 -11.38 -3.92
C TYR A 289 3.72 -11.74 -5.31
N THR A 290 4.12 -10.75 -6.11
CA THR A 290 4.66 -10.99 -7.44
C THR A 290 5.98 -11.76 -7.37
N GLY A 291 6.86 -11.38 -6.44
CA GLY A 291 8.14 -12.06 -6.22
C GLY A 291 7.96 -13.50 -5.76
N LEU A 292 7.06 -13.77 -4.80
CA LEU A 292 6.77 -15.13 -4.33
C LEU A 292 6.19 -16.02 -5.45
N LEU A 293 5.31 -15.46 -6.28
CA LEU A 293 4.78 -16.15 -7.46
C LEU A 293 5.89 -16.49 -8.46
N LEU A 294 6.79 -15.55 -8.73
CA LEU A 294 7.93 -15.76 -9.63
C LEU A 294 8.94 -16.77 -9.12
N ILE A 295 9.26 -16.72 -7.83
CA ILE A 295 10.13 -17.70 -7.19
C ILE A 295 9.50 -19.08 -7.31
N SER A 296 8.20 -19.21 -7.06
CA SER A 296 7.47 -20.49 -7.21
C SER A 296 7.57 -21.04 -8.64
N ILE A 297 7.33 -20.20 -9.65
CA ILE A 297 7.45 -20.58 -11.07
C ILE A 297 8.89 -20.99 -11.42
N THR A 298 9.87 -20.21 -10.96
CA THR A 298 11.28 -20.47 -11.25
C THR A 298 11.75 -21.77 -10.62
N GLN A 299 11.38 -22.03 -9.36
CA GLN A 299 11.70 -23.27 -8.66
C GLN A 299 11.03 -24.48 -9.32
N MET A 300 9.78 -24.34 -9.77
CA MET A 300 9.10 -25.39 -10.52
C MET A 300 9.82 -25.70 -11.84
N LYS A 301 10.31 -24.68 -12.57
CA LYS A 301 11.11 -24.87 -13.79
C LYS A 301 12.46 -25.53 -13.52
N ILE A 302 13.12 -25.19 -12.41
CA ILE A 302 14.38 -25.84 -11.99
C ILE A 302 14.12 -27.31 -11.66
N ALA A 303 13.07 -27.60 -10.89
CA ALA A 303 12.75 -28.96 -10.46
C ALA A 303 12.31 -29.88 -11.62
N SER A 304 11.62 -29.34 -12.62
CA SER A 304 11.03 -30.13 -13.71
C SER A 304 11.94 -30.35 -14.93
N ARG A 305 12.94 -29.49 -15.17
CA ARG A 305 13.76 -29.56 -16.40
C ARG A 305 14.69 -30.77 -16.48
N GLY A 306 15.11 -31.32 -15.34
CA GLY A 306 16.21 -32.28 -15.29
C GLY A 306 17.57 -31.63 -15.59
N CYS A 307 18.66 -32.31 -15.22
CA CYS A 307 20.02 -31.78 -15.38
C CYS A 307 20.57 -32.14 -16.76
N VAL A 308 21.10 -31.14 -17.48
CA VAL A 308 21.80 -31.34 -18.76
C VAL A 308 23.30 -31.33 -18.46
N ASN A 309 23.88 -32.51 -18.32
CA ASN A 309 25.30 -32.64 -18.02
C ASN A 309 26.12 -32.49 -19.30
N SER A 310 27.09 -31.58 -19.32
CA SER A 310 28.12 -31.59 -20.37
C SER A 310 28.97 -32.86 -20.24
N GLN A 311 29.60 -33.30 -21.33
CA GLN A 311 30.50 -34.47 -21.30
C GLN A 311 31.62 -34.29 -20.25
N ALA A 312 32.17 -33.08 -20.14
CA ALA A 312 33.18 -32.75 -19.13
C ALA A 312 32.62 -32.78 -17.70
N THR A 313 31.37 -32.38 -17.50
CA THR A 313 30.69 -32.47 -16.20
C THR A 313 30.47 -33.92 -15.80
N MET A 314 30.10 -34.78 -16.75
CA MET A 314 29.90 -36.22 -16.50
C MET A 314 31.21 -36.90 -16.10
N GLU A 315 32.30 -36.60 -16.79
CA GLU A 315 33.64 -37.12 -16.46
C GLU A 315 34.10 -36.64 -15.09
N LYS A 316 33.93 -35.35 -14.77
CA LYS A 316 34.28 -34.80 -13.45
C LYS A 316 33.48 -35.48 -12.33
N ASN A 317 32.17 -35.64 -12.52
CA ASN A 317 31.30 -36.31 -11.54
C ASN A 317 31.70 -37.77 -11.35
N TYR A 318 32.11 -38.46 -12.43
CA TYR A 318 32.60 -39.84 -12.35
C TYR A 318 33.91 -39.94 -11.55
N GLN A 319 34.89 -39.07 -11.83
CA GLN A 319 36.15 -39.04 -11.06
C GLN A 319 35.91 -38.74 -9.58
N GLN A 320 35.01 -37.80 -9.28
CA GLN A 320 34.64 -37.45 -7.92
C GLN A 320 33.95 -38.61 -7.18
N PHE A 321 33.15 -39.42 -7.89
CA PHE A 321 32.58 -40.65 -7.34
C PHE A 321 33.67 -41.67 -6.97
N LEU A 322 34.64 -41.92 -7.87
CA LEU A 322 35.74 -42.86 -7.62
C LEU A 322 36.60 -42.44 -6.41
N GLU A 323 36.87 -41.14 -6.27
CA GLU A 323 37.65 -40.61 -5.15
C GLU A 323 36.88 -40.73 -3.81
N ASN A 324 35.58 -40.44 -3.81
CA ASN A 324 34.73 -40.64 -2.65
C ASN A 324 34.64 -42.11 -2.22
N GLU A 325 34.56 -43.04 -3.18
CA GLU A 325 34.59 -44.48 -2.87
C GLU A 325 35.90 -44.88 -2.21
N LYS A 326 37.03 -44.41 -2.75
CA LYS A 326 38.36 -44.67 -2.18
C LYS A 326 38.48 -44.14 -0.74
N GLN A 327 38.07 -42.88 -0.51
CA GLN A 327 38.08 -42.28 0.82
C GLN A 327 37.15 -43.01 1.81
N ALA A 328 35.96 -43.44 1.36
CA ALA A 328 35.05 -44.21 2.19
C ALA A 328 35.59 -45.60 2.54
N GLN A 329 36.33 -46.24 1.62
CA GLN A 329 37.01 -47.51 1.87
C GLN A 329 38.18 -47.34 2.85
N GLU A 330 39.00 -46.31 2.68
CA GLU A 330 40.09 -45.96 3.60
C GLU A 330 39.56 -45.63 5.01
N ALA A 331 38.50 -44.83 5.11
CA ALA A 331 37.84 -44.53 6.38
C ALA A 331 37.31 -45.80 7.08
N LYS A 332 36.72 -46.73 6.31
CA LYS A 332 36.27 -48.03 6.83
C LYS A 332 37.43 -48.95 7.24
N ALA A 333 38.55 -48.92 6.52
CA ALA A 333 39.74 -49.69 6.84
C ALA A 333 40.40 -49.18 8.14
N ASN A 334 40.55 -47.87 8.26
CA ASN A 334 41.08 -47.22 9.46
C ASN A 334 40.18 -47.44 10.68
N ALA A 335 38.84 -47.37 10.51
CA ALA A 335 37.89 -47.67 11.58
C ALA A 335 37.98 -49.13 12.06
N LYS A 336 38.22 -50.09 11.17
CA LYS A 336 38.40 -51.51 11.55
C LYS A 336 39.68 -51.77 12.36
N GLN A 337 40.76 -51.03 12.09
CA GLN A 337 42.03 -51.18 12.81
C GLN A 337 41.98 -50.67 14.26
N THR A 338 41.04 -49.77 14.58
CA THR A 338 40.89 -49.19 15.93
C THR A 338 40.19 -50.13 16.93
N TYR A 339 39.56 -51.22 16.50
CA TYR A 339 38.81 -52.15 17.39
C TYR A 339 39.59 -53.39 17.85
N THR A 340 40.88 -53.51 17.55
CA THR A 340 41.73 -54.54 18.17
C THR A 340 42.14 -54.08 19.57
N ILE A 341 41.25 -54.26 20.55
CA ILE A 341 41.55 -54.14 21.98
C ILE A 341 42.38 -55.36 22.39
N THR A 342 43.55 -55.11 22.97
CA THR A 342 44.45 -56.09 23.59
C THR A 342 43.90 -56.59 24.91
#